data_AF-A0A2G8TID9-F1
#
_entry.id   AF-A0A2G8TID9-F1
#
_cell.length_a   1.000
_cell.length_b   1.000
_cell.length_c   1.000
_cell.angle_alpha   90.00
_cell.angle_beta   90.00
_cell.angle_gamma   90.00
#
_symmetry.space_group_name_H-M   'P 1'
#
loop_
_entity.id
_entity.type
_entity.pdbx_description
1 polymer ?
#
loop_
_entity_poly.entity_id
_entity_poly.type
_entity_poly.pdbx_seq_one_letter_code
_entity_poly.pdbx_strand_id
1 'polypeptide(L)' 'MNWNMANSREVAAAQKTFDRLVKQGYAAFGASSGTDAKRAITAFDPTMEEVVMVPRIVGG' A
#
# COMPACT_ATOMS: atom_id res chain seq x y z
N MET A 1 7.35 14.46 1.02
CA MET A 1 5.90 14.54 0.73
C MET A 1 5.25 13.62 1.75
N ASN A 2 4.80 14.16 2.88
CA ASN A 2 4.20 13.35 3.94
C ASN A 2 2.75 13.03 3.57
N TRP A 3 2.40 11.75 3.64
CA TRP A 3 1.06 11.23 3.42
C TRP A 3 0.04 11.97 4.30
N ASN A 4 -0.92 12.67 3.70
CA ASN A 4 -1.89 13.49 4.45
C ASN A 4 -3.15 12.66 4.78
N MET A 5 -3.08 11.91 5.89
CA MET A 5 -4.15 11.04 6.40
C MET A 5 -5.49 11.76 6.64
N ALA A 6 -5.49 13.09 6.73
CA ALA A 6 -6.70 13.90 6.98
C ALA A 6 -7.61 14.04 5.75
N ASN A 7 -7.11 13.74 4.53
CA ASN A 7 -7.95 13.80 3.33
C ASN A 7 -8.63 12.46 3.07
N SER A 8 -9.80 12.26 3.69
CA SER A 8 -10.61 11.04 3.58
C SER A 8 -10.92 10.62 2.14
N ARG A 9 -10.95 11.56 1.17
CA ARG A 9 -11.11 11.25 -0.26
C ARG A 9 -9.86 10.60 -0.86
N GLU A 10 -8.68 11.07 -0.50
CA GLU A 10 -7.40 10.49 -0.95
C GLU A 10 -7.21 9.10 -0.33
N VAL A 11 -7.54 8.94 0.94
CA VAL A 11 -7.51 7.64 1.63
C VAL A 11 -8.44 6.64 0.95
N ALA A 12 -9.68 7.02 0.62
CA ALA A 12 -10.62 6.15 -0.07
C ALA A 12 -10.17 5.78 -1.50
N ALA A 13 -9.55 6.71 -2.22
CA ALA A 13 -8.99 6.45 -3.56
C ALA A 13 -7.77 5.51 -3.50
N ALA A 14 -6.91 5.69 -2.49
CA ALA A 14 -5.77 4.83 -2.23
C ALA A 14 -6.23 3.41 -1.86
N GLN A 15 -7.22 3.27 -0.98
CA GLN A 15 -7.79 1.97 -0.61
C GLN A 15 -8.35 1.24 -1.84
N LYS A 16 -9.14 1.92 -2.69
CA LYS A 16 -9.62 1.31 -3.94
C LYS A 16 -8.50 0.86 -4.86
N THR A 17 -7.40 1.63 -4.92
CA THR A 17 -6.24 1.29 -5.75
C THR A 17 -5.50 0.08 -5.19
N PHE A 18 -5.30 0.04 -3.88
CA PHE A 18 -4.74 -1.09 -3.15
C PHE A 18 -5.56 -2.37 -3.42
N ASP A 19 -6.87 -2.32 -3.18
CA ASP A 19 -7.76 -3.48 -3.36
C ASP A 19 -7.73 -4.01 -4.79
N ARG A 20 -7.71 -3.10 -5.78
CA ARG A 20 -7.61 -3.45 -7.19
C ARG A 20 -6.30 -4.16 -7.51
N LEU A 21 -5.17 -3.62 -7.05
CA LEU A 21 -3.85 -4.17 -7.34
C LEU A 21 -3.63 -5.51 -6.62
N VAL A 22 -4.08 -5.63 -5.36
CA VAL A 22 -4.06 -6.92 -4.64
C VAL A 22 -4.90 -7.96 -5.38
N LYS A 23 -6.09 -7.61 -5.87
CA LYS A 23 -6.92 -8.50 -6.71
C LYS A 23 -6.24 -8.89 -8.02
N GLN A 24 -5.40 -8.03 -8.58
CA GLN A 24 -4.59 -8.32 -9.77
C GLN A 24 -3.36 -9.20 -9.46
N GLY A 25 -3.15 -9.57 -8.18
CA GLY A 25 -2.04 -10.42 -7.75
C GLY A 25 -0.76 -9.66 -7.41
N TYR A 26 -0.82 -8.34 -7.23
CA TYR A 26 0.32 -7.56 -6.73
C TYR A 26 0.58 -7.90 -5.26
N ALA A 27 1.86 -7.92 -4.87
CA ALA A 27 2.27 -7.98 -3.48
C ALA A 27 2.32 -6.55 -2.91
N ALA A 28 1.73 -6.34 -1.74
CA ALA A 28 1.75 -5.05 -1.07
C ALA A 28 2.70 -5.09 0.13
N PHE A 29 3.48 -4.02 0.31
CA PHE A 29 4.40 -3.85 1.42
C PHE A 29 4.21 -2.48 2.07
N GLY A 30 4.02 -2.45 3.39
CA GLY A 30 3.82 -1.24 4.16
C GLY A 30 4.98 -0.95 5.12
N ALA A 31 5.26 0.33 5.34
CA ALA A 31 6.13 0.81 6.40
C ALA A 31 5.41 1.88 7.24
N SER A 32 5.51 1.75 8.56
CA SER A 32 4.98 2.73 9.50
C SER A 32 5.84 3.98 9.58
N SER A 33 7.14 3.85 9.29
CA SER A 33 8.06 4.98 9.14
C SER A 33 9.03 4.75 7.97
N GLY A 34 9.51 5.82 7.33
CA GLY A 34 10.51 5.74 6.25
C GLY A 34 11.83 5.02 6.62
N THR A 35 12.11 4.80 7.90
CA THR A 35 13.25 4.00 8.39
C THR A 35 12.89 2.56 8.77
N ASP A 36 11.60 2.20 8.78
CA ASP A 36 11.15 0.86 9.15
C ASP A 36 11.26 -0.13 7.98
N ALA A 37 11.52 -1.39 8.34
CA ALA A 37 11.50 -2.48 7.38
C ALA A 37 10.09 -2.64 6.79
N LYS A 38 9.98 -2.57 5.46
CA LYS A 38 8.74 -2.78 4.72
C LYS A 38 8.24 -4.21 4.98
N ARG A 39 7.05 -4.35 5.56
CA ARG A 39 6.41 -5.65 5.84
C ARG A 39 5.34 -5.94 4.81
N ALA A 40 5.17 -7.20 4.44
CA ALA A 40 4.06 -7.60 3.58
C ALA A 40 2.74 -7.32 4.30
N ILE A 41 1.82 -6.65 3.61
CA ILE A 41 0.49 -6.31 4.14
C ILE A 41 -0.58 -6.92 3.25
N THR A 42 -1.62 -7.45 3.87
CA THR A 42 -2.77 -8.05 3.17
C THR A 42 -4.02 -7.18 3.26
N ALA A 43 -3.98 -6.13 4.07
CA ALA A 43 -5.04 -5.16 4.26
C ALA A 43 -4.47 -3.75 4.16
N PHE A 44 -5.28 -2.83 3.61
CA PHE A 44 -4.91 -1.43 3.54
C PHE A 44 -4.96 -0.80 4.93
N ASP A 45 -3.85 -0.22 5.36
CA ASP A 45 -3.75 0.53 6.60
C ASP A 45 -3.46 2.01 6.28
N PRO A 46 -4.42 2.92 6.53
CA PRO A 46 -4.26 4.34 6.22
C PRO A 46 -3.25 5.05 7.13
N THR A 47 -2.82 4.41 8.22
CA THR A 47 -1.83 4.96 9.17
C THR A 47 -0.39 4.72 8.73
N MET A 48 -0.17 3.89 7.70
CA MET A 48 1.15 3.65 7.14
C MET A 48 1.65 4.89 6.41
N GLU A 49 2.91 5.25 6.66
CA GLU A 49 3.57 6.37 6.00
C GLU A 49 3.84 6.05 4.52
N GLU A 50 4.12 4.79 4.21
CA GLU A 50 4.40 4.33 2.86
C GLU A 50 3.80 2.95 2.59
N VAL A 51 3.16 2.80 1.42
CA VAL A 51 2.72 1.51 0.87
C VAL A 51 3.28 1.34 -0.54
N VAL A 52 4.02 0.27 -0.77
CA VAL A 52 4.60 -0.11 -2.06
C VAL A 52 3.87 -1.31 -2.62
N MET A 53 3.44 -1.21 -3.88
CA MET A 53 2.81 -2.30 -4.62
C MET A 53 3.80 -2.85 -5.64
N VAL A 54 4.13 -4.14 -5.53
CA VAL A 54 5.08 -4.83 -6.41
C VAL A 54 4.33 -5.85 -7.27
N PRO A 55 4.38 -5.77 -8.61
CA PRO A 55 3.81 -6.80 -9.47
C PRO A 55 4.53 -8.13 -9.21
N ARG A 56 3.77 -9.19 -8.96
CA ARG A 56 4.34 -10.53 -8.89
C ARG A 56 4.61 -11.00 -10.31
N ILE A 57 5.87 -10.88 -10.75
CA ILE A 57 6.32 -11.48 -12.00
C ILE A 57 6.39 -12.99 -11.76
N VAL A 58 5.50 -13.74 -12.39
CA VAL A 58 5.61 -15.19 -12.47
C VAL A 58 6.62 -15.48 -13.60
N GLY A 59 7.89 -15.61 -13.26
CA GLY A 59 8.88 -16.18 -14.16
C GLY A 59 8.63 -17.68 -14.24
N GLY A 60 8.36 -18.18 -15.45
CA GLY A 60 8.19 -19.61 -15.73
C GLY A 60 9.48 -20.41 -15.56
#